data_AF-A0A2U2SQ67-F1
#
_entry.id   AF-A0A2U2SQ67-F1
#
_cell.length_a   1.000
_cell.length_b   1.000
_cell.length_c   1.000
_cell.angle_alpha   90.00
_cell.angle_beta   90.00
_cell.angle_gamma   90.00
#
_symmetry.space_group_name_H-M   'P 1'
#
loop_
_entity.id
_entity.type
_entity.pdbx_description
1 polymer ?
#
loop_
_entity_poly.entity_id
_entity_poly.type
_entity_poly.pdbx_seq_one_letter_code
_entity_poly.pdbx_strand_id
1 'polypeptide(L)'
;MPSAQRPLGVWLQWVASAHGGGVTLPAQEVPHALAVVTDEFSERDEHTTYISATLYVERDSQKRIVIGQDGRMLKAIGQSARQEIEQLLGKHVYLDLWVKVWPKWRKKEAELRRLGYRLRGG
;
A
#
# COMPACT_ATOMS: atom_id res chain seq x y z
N MET A 1 -4.02 -5.02 29.31
CA MET A 1 -4.87 -3.84 28.99
C MET A 1 -4.07 -2.61 29.37
N PRO A 2 -3.93 -1.61 28.48
CA PRO A 2 -5.04 -0.80 27.92
C PRO A 2 -5.14 -0.96 26.39
N SER A 3 -6.29 -1.06 25.71
CA SER A 3 -7.59 -0.35 25.74
C SER A 3 -7.56 1.07 25.13
N ALA A 4 -7.62 1.12 23.79
CA ALA A 4 -8.44 2.05 23.00
C ALA A 4 -8.19 1.76 21.50
N GLN A 5 -9.21 1.29 20.79
CA GLN A 5 -9.38 1.38 19.32
C GLN A 5 -8.15 1.08 18.44
N ARG A 6 -8.01 -0.12 17.85
CA ARG A 6 -7.02 -0.34 16.77
C ARG A 6 -7.63 -1.06 15.56
N PRO A 7 -7.96 -0.34 14.48
CA PRO A 7 -8.00 -0.91 13.13
C PRO A 7 -6.85 -0.31 12.32
N LEU A 8 -5.66 -0.90 12.48
CA LEU A 8 -4.39 -0.49 11.87
C LEU A 8 -3.44 -1.69 11.65
N GLY A 9 -3.89 -2.92 11.94
CA GLY A 9 -3.02 -4.07 12.23
C GLY A 9 -2.10 -4.60 11.13
N VAL A 10 -2.16 -4.08 9.90
CA VAL A 10 -1.33 -4.55 8.77
C VAL A 10 -0.23 -3.56 8.37
N TRP A 11 -0.07 -2.42 9.04
CA TRP A 11 0.97 -1.38 8.79
C TRP A 11 2.35 -1.86 8.29
N LEU A 12 2.82 -3.02 8.75
CA LEU A 12 4.24 -3.32 8.89
C LEU A 12 4.69 -4.58 8.14
N GLN A 13 3.80 -5.25 7.42
CA GLN A 13 4.20 -6.51 6.80
C GLN A 13 5.13 -6.34 5.60
N TRP A 14 5.13 -5.18 4.92
CA TRP A 14 5.91 -5.02 3.67
C TRP A 14 7.06 -4.00 3.72
N VAL A 15 7.14 -3.13 4.73
CA VAL A 15 8.45 -2.53 5.03
C VAL A 15 9.49 -3.64 5.32
N ALA A 16 9.06 -4.82 5.79
CA ALA A 16 9.89 -6.01 6.03
C ALA A 16 10.36 -6.81 4.78
N SER A 17 9.99 -6.43 3.55
CA SER A 17 10.55 -7.02 2.31
C SER A 17 11.71 -6.21 1.71
N ALA A 18 12.36 -5.36 2.52
CA ALA A 18 13.51 -4.52 2.17
C ALA A 18 14.71 -5.23 1.49
N HIS A 19 14.67 -6.54 1.25
CA HIS A 19 15.52 -7.21 0.27
C HIS A 19 14.70 -8.21 -0.58
N GLY A 20 14.71 -7.97 -1.90
CA GLY A 20 14.17 -8.79 -2.99
C GLY A 20 13.45 -10.09 -2.66
N GLY A 21 12.12 -10.09 -2.79
CA GLY A 21 11.35 -11.34 -2.85
C GLY A 21 9.85 -11.11 -2.70
N GLY A 22 9.11 -11.24 -3.80
CA GLY A 22 7.65 -11.17 -3.78
C GLY A 22 7.05 -12.25 -2.87
N VAL A 23 6.23 -11.83 -1.90
CA VAL A 23 5.49 -12.70 -0.98
C VAL A 23 4.05 -12.24 -0.91
N THR A 24 3.12 -13.19 -0.80
CA THR A 24 1.71 -12.93 -0.51
C THR A 24 1.27 -13.59 0.78
N LEU A 25 0.40 -12.91 1.54
CA LEU A 25 -0.10 -13.37 2.83
C LEU A 25 -1.64 -13.32 2.95
N PRO A 26 -2.24 -14.08 3.89
CA PRO A 26 -3.65 -14.42 3.89
C PRO A 26 -4.51 -13.39 4.64
N ALA A 27 -5.28 -12.62 3.88
CA ALA A 27 -6.73 -12.44 4.00
C ALA A 27 -7.44 -12.34 5.38
N GLN A 28 -6.92 -11.70 6.44
CA GLN A 28 -7.78 -11.42 7.59
C GLN A 28 -7.50 -10.04 8.22
N GLU A 29 -8.38 -9.06 7.94
CA GLU A 29 -8.47 -7.76 8.65
C GLU A 29 -7.77 -6.51 8.07
N VAL A 30 -7.62 -6.47 6.74
CA VAL A 30 -7.86 -5.24 5.95
C VAL A 30 -9.14 -5.53 5.17
N PRO A 31 -10.06 -4.57 4.89
CA PRO A 31 -11.14 -4.86 3.96
C PRO A 31 -10.48 -5.49 2.74
N HIS A 32 -10.87 -6.72 2.41
CA HIS A 32 -10.15 -7.64 1.51
C HIS A 32 -9.99 -7.13 0.04
N ALA A 33 -10.08 -5.83 -0.23
CA ALA A 33 -10.22 -5.22 -1.54
C ALA A 33 -9.16 -4.17 -1.88
N LEU A 34 -8.22 -3.85 -0.99
CA LEU A 34 -7.18 -2.84 -1.24
C LEU A 34 -5.79 -3.47 -1.28
N ALA A 35 -5.10 -3.34 -2.42
CA ALA A 35 -3.68 -3.68 -2.58
C ALA A 35 -2.85 -2.41 -2.73
N VAL A 36 -1.60 -2.44 -2.27
CA VAL A 36 -0.65 -1.33 -2.44
C VAL A 36 0.55 -1.85 -3.21
N VAL A 37 0.98 -1.11 -4.22
CA VAL A 37 2.18 -1.40 -5.01
C VAL A 37 3.07 -0.18 -4.96
N THR A 38 4.32 -0.36 -4.54
CA THR A 38 5.35 0.67 -4.68
C THR A 38 5.80 0.72 -6.13
N ASP A 39 5.55 1.85 -6.79
CA ASP A 39 5.92 2.09 -8.17
C ASP A 39 7.36 2.61 -8.27
N GLU A 40 7.76 3.49 -7.34
CA GLU A 40 9.13 4.04 -7.28
C GLU A 40 9.57 4.19 -5.82
N PHE A 41 10.84 3.88 -5.58
CA PHE A 41 11.57 4.23 -4.37
C PHE A 41 12.93 4.76 -4.80
N SER A 42 13.17 6.06 -4.60
CA SER A 42 14.37 6.74 -5.06
C SER A 42 14.87 7.68 -3.99
N GLU A 43 16.13 7.53 -3.59
CA GLU A 43 16.82 8.55 -2.81
C GLU A 43 17.12 9.72 -3.75
N ARG A 44 16.56 10.89 -3.46
CA ARG A 44 16.79 12.11 -4.24
C ARG A 44 18.08 12.80 -3.81
N ASP A 45 18.35 12.77 -2.50
CA ASP A 45 19.57 13.25 -1.87
C ASP A 45 19.80 12.53 -0.53
N GLU A 46 20.83 12.92 0.22
CA GLU A 46 21.20 12.30 1.50
C GLU A 46 20.10 12.38 2.56
N HIS A 47 19.20 13.36 2.45
CA HIS A 47 18.16 13.66 3.44
C HIS A 47 16.74 13.44 2.94
N THR A 48 16.55 13.15 1.65
CA THR A 48 15.24 13.10 1.00
C THR A 48 15.04 11.83 0.19
N THR A 49 13.95 11.12 0.47
CA THR A 49 13.50 9.95 -0.28
C THR A 49 12.17 10.24 -0.98
N TYR A 50 12.09 9.94 -2.27
CA TYR A 50 10.86 9.94 -3.05
C TYR A 50 10.28 8.53 -3.10
N ILE A 51 8.99 8.41 -2.80
CA ILE A 51 8.25 7.15 -2.89
C ILE A 51 6.96 7.41 -3.65
N SER A 52 6.71 6.64 -4.70
CA SER A 52 5.40 6.59 -5.37
C SER A 52 4.76 5.23 -5.09
N ALA A 53 3.49 5.23 -4.71
CA ALA A 53 2.72 4.00 -4.54
C ALA A 53 1.30 4.10 -5.11
N THR A 54 0.84 3.01 -5.72
CA THR A 54 -0.52 2.86 -6.22
C THR A 54 -1.35 1.96 -5.30
N LEU A 55 -2.46 2.50 -4.81
CA LEU A 55 -3.52 1.77 -4.13
C LEU A 55 -4.51 1.24 -5.17
N TYR A 56 -4.59 -0.09 -5.30
CA TYR A 56 -5.53 -0.78 -6.17
C TYR A 56 -6.80 -1.18 -5.41
N VAL A 57 -7.94 -0.85 -5.99
CA VAL A 57 -9.26 -1.27 -5.50
C VAL A 57 -10.02 -2.06 -6.56
N GLU A 58 -11.02 -2.86 -6.19
CA GLU A 58 -11.76 -3.67 -7.14
C GLU A 58 -12.89 -2.93 -7.85
N ARG A 59 -13.41 -1.83 -7.28
CA ARG A 59 -14.58 -1.10 -7.79
C ARG A 59 -14.43 0.42 -7.66
N ASP A 60 -15.08 1.17 -8.55
CA ASP A 60 -15.10 2.65 -8.50
C ASP A 60 -15.73 3.22 -7.24
N SER A 61 -16.72 2.53 -6.65
CA SER A 61 -17.29 2.94 -5.35
C SER A 61 -16.24 2.92 -4.25
N GLN A 62 -15.34 1.93 -4.24
CA GLN A 62 -14.24 1.86 -3.29
C GLN A 62 -13.21 2.94 -3.55
N LYS A 63 -12.88 3.21 -4.83
CA LYS A 63 -11.97 4.30 -5.20
C LYS A 63 -12.46 5.63 -4.64
N ARG A 64 -13.76 5.92 -4.77
CA ARG A 64 -14.38 7.14 -4.21
C ARG A 64 -14.26 7.20 -2.69
N ILE A 65 -14.42 6.09 -1.98
CA ILE A 65 -14.26 6.02 -0.52
C ILE A 65 -12.81 6.28 -0.12
N VAL A 66 -11.84 5.65 -0.80
CA VAL A 66 -10.40 5.79 -0.52
C VAL A 66 -9.91 7.21 -0.79
N ILE A 67 -10.37 7.84 -1.88
CA ILE A 67 -10.07 9.24 -2.16
C ILE A 67 -10.75 10.13 -1.11
N GLY A 68 -12.01 9.86 -0.79
CA GLY A 68 -12.82 10.68 0.09
C GLY A 68 -13.21 12.02 -0.54
N GLN A 69 -14.05 12.78 0.15
CA GLN A 69 -14.46 14.11 -0.31
C GLN A 69 -13.25 15.04 -0.44
N ASP A 70 -13.05 15.64 -1.61
CA ASP A 70 -11.91 16.53 -1.93
C ASP A 70 -10.53 15.90 -1.70
N GLY A 71 -10.44 14.56 -1.75
CA GLY A 71 -9.18 13.83 -1.49
C GLY A 71 -8.79 13.76 -0.01
N ARG A 72 -9.68 14.16 0.92
CA ARG A 72 -9.35 14.25 2.36
C ARG A 72 -8.91 12.92 2.96
N MET A 73 -9.54 11.81 2.57
CA MET A 73 -9.20 10.48 3.09
C MET A 73 -7.81 10.06 2.60
N LEU A 74 -7.54 10.20 1.29
CA LEU A 74 -6.23 9.87 0.74
C LEU A 74 -5.10 10.73 1.32
N LYS A 75 -5.37 12.02 1.56
CA LYS A 75 -4.43 12.92 2.24
C LYS A 75 -4.13 12.47 3.66
N ALA A 76 -5.14 12.08 4.44
CA ALA A 76 -4.94 11.58 5.80
C ALA A 76 -4.12 10.28 5.81
N ILE A 77 -4.41 9.35 4.90
CA ILE A 77 -3.64 8.12 4.71
C ILE A 77 -2.18 8.47 4.36
N GLY A 78 -1.95 9.33 3.38
CA GLY A 78 -0.62 9.73 2.96
C GLY A 78 0.17 10.46 4.05
N GLN A 79 -0.48 11.32 4.84
CA GLN A 79 0.16 12.01 5.96
C GLN A 79 0.61 11.03 7.05
N SER A 80 -0.26 10.10 7.45
CA SER A 80 0.09 9.08 8.44
C SER A 80 1.22 8.19 7.92
N ALA A 81 1.10 7.70 6.68
CA ALA A 81 2.10 6.83 6.06
C ALA A 81 3.46 7.52 5.94
N ARG A 82 3.48 8.77 5.47
CA ARG A 82 4.72 9.57 5.36
C ARG A 82 5.40 9.72 6.71
N GLN A 83 4.67 10.09 7.77
CA GLN A 83 5.25 10.27 9.10
C GLN A 83 5.93 9.00 9.62
N GLU A 84 5.29 7.84 9.42
CA GLU A 84 5.88 6.56 9.84
C GLU A 84 7.11 6.20 9.01
N ILE A 85 7.06 6.40 7.69
CA ILE A 85 8.23 6.14 6.82
C ILE A 85 9.39 7.09 7.16
N GLU A 86 9.12 8.37 7.42
CA GLU A 86 10.15 9.34 7.84
C GLU A 86 10.82 8.90 9.14
N GLN A 87 10.06 8.42 10.13
CA GLN A 87 10.59 7.89 11.38
C GLN A 87 11.47 6.64 11.15
N LEU A 88 11.08 5.78 10.21
CA LEU A 88 11.82 4.56 9.89
C LEU A 88 13.11 4.84 9.12
N LEU A 89 13.08 5.79 8.19
CA LEU A 89 14.23 6.11 7.33
C LEU A 89 15.16 7.16 7.93
N GLY A 90 14.70 7.95 8.90
CA GLY A 90 15.46 9.10 9.42
C GLY A 90 15.70 10.20 8.37
N LYS A 91 14.91 10.20 7.30
CA LYS A 91 14.99 11.11 6.15
C LYS A 91 13.62 11.75 5.92
N HIS A 92 13.59 12.92 5.29
CA HIS A 92 12.36 13.49 4.75
C HIS A 92 11.84 12.62 3.61
N VAL A 93 10.51 12.46 3.53
CA VAL A 93 9.87 11.61 2.53
C VAL A 93 8.89 12.43 1.71
N TYR A 94 9.06 12.44 0.40
CA TYR A 94 8.00 12.82 -0.52
C TYR A 94 7.23 11.57 -0.91
N LEU A 95 5.98 11.46 -0.45
CA LEU A 95 5.11 10.33 -0.72
C LEU A 95 4.03 10.73 -1.74
N ASP A 96 4.10 10.16 -2.95
CA ASP A 96 3.07 10.28 -3.97
C ASP A 96 2.16 9.05 -3.96
N LEU A 97 0.84 9.27 -3.88
CA LEU A 97 -0.15 8.20 -3.78
C LEU A 97 -1.18 8.28 -4.89
N TRP A 98 -1.33 7.17 -5.60
CA TRP A 98 -2.30 7.00 -6.67
C TRP A 98 -3.38 6.00 -6.27
N VAL A 99 -4.60 6.18 -6.78
CA VAL A 99 -5.69 5.20 -6.60
C VAL A 99 -6.21 4.73 -7.95
N LYS A 100 -6.01 3.43 -8.23
CA LYS A 100 -6.42 2.79 -9.48
C LYS A 100 -7.46 1.69 -9.23
N VAL A 101 -8.39 1.52 -10.15
CA VAL A 101 -9.36 0.42 -10.10
C VAL A 101 -8.81 -0.74 -10.92
N TRP A 102 -8.67 -1.91 -10.32
CA TRP A 102 -8.31 -3.15 -10.97
C TRP A 102 -9.37 -4.21 -10.69
N PRO A 103 -10.39 -4.36 -11.55
CA PRO A 103 -11.47 -5.29 -11.28
C PRO A 103 -11.01 -6.75 -11.18
N LYS A 104 -11.49 -7.46 -10.15
CA LYS A 104 -11.27 -8.90 -9.94
C LYS A 104 -9.78 -9.30 -9.92
N TRP A 105 -8.89 -8.38 -9.52
CA TRP A 105 -7.45 -8.61 -9.49
C TRP A 105 -7.09 -9.81 -8.61
N ARG A 106 -7.78 -9.98 -7.48
CA ARG A 106 -7.61 -11.13 -6.57
C ARG A 106 -7.93 -12.46 -7.23
N LYS A 107 -8.98 -12.51 -8.04
CA LYS A 107 -9.34 -13.72 -8.79
C LYS A 107 -8.25 -14.06 -9.80
N LYS A 108 -7.75 -13.06 -10.53
CA LYS A 108 -6.66 -13.25 -11.48
C LYS A 108 -5.39 -13.74 -10.77
N GLU A 109 -5.04 -13.15 -9.63
CA GLU A 109 -3.90 -13.56 -8.83
C GLU A 109 -4.05 -14.99 -8.29
N ALA A 110 -5.20 -15.35 -7.73
CA ALA A 110 -5.47 -16.70 -7.24
C ALA A 110 -5.36 -17.74 -8.35
N GLU A 111 -5.91 -17.45 -9.54
CA GLU A 111 -5.79 -18.31 -10.71
C GLU A 111 -4.33 -18.44 -11.17
N LEU A 112 -3.58 -17.34 -11.21
CA LEU A 112 -2.16 -17.37 -11.59
C LEU A 112 -1.31 -18.20 -10.62
N ARG A 113 -1.56 -18.09 -9.31
CA ARG A 113 -0.89 -18.94 -8.30
C ARG A 113 -1.26 -20.42 -8.44
N ARG A 114 -2.54 -20.73 -8.72
CA ARG A 114 -2.99 -22.11 -8.97
C ARG A 114 -2.27 -22.72 -10.18
N LEU A 115 -1.93 -21.90 -11.17
CA LEU A 115 -1.19 -22.28 -12.37
C LEU A 115 0.35 -22.25 -12.18
N GLY A 116 0.85 -21.98 -10.97
CA GLY A 116 2.29 -21.97 -10.66
C GLY A 116 3.04 -20.69 -11.05
N TYR A 117 2.35 -19.66 -11.55
CA TYR A 117 2.96 -18.38 -11.90
C TYR A 117 3.06 -17.45 -10.68
N ARG A 118 4.25 -16.88 -10.44
CA ARG A 118 4.41 -15.69 -9.59
C ARG A 118 4.22 -14.47 -10.47
N LEU A 119 3.29 -13.59 -10.10
CA LEU A 119 3.17 -12.25 -10.69
C LEU A 119 4.50 -11.51 -10.48
N ARG A 120 5.35 -11.50 -11.51
CA ARG A 120 6.52 -10.64 -11.57
C ARG A 120 6.02 -9.33 -12.18
N GLY A 121 5.96 -8.27 -11.39
CA GLY A 121 5.67 -6.93 -11.89
C GLY A 121 6.70 -6.57 -12.96
N GLY A 122 6.21 -6.26 -14.16
CA GLY A 122 7.01 -5.74 -15.28
C GLY A 122 6.89 -4.23 -15.37
#